data_AF-A0A0L8IPX6-F1
#
_entry.id   AF-A0A0L8IPX6-F1
#
_cell.length_a   1.000
_cell.length_b   1.000
_cell.length_c   1.000
_cell.angle_alpha   90.00
_cell.angle_beta   90.00
_cell.angle_gamma   90.00
#
_symmetry.space_group_name_H-M   'P 1'
#
loop_
_entity.id
_entity.type
_entity.pdbx_description
1 polymer ?
#
loop_
_entity_poly.entity_id
_entity_poly.type
_entity_poly.pdbx_seq_one_letter_code
_entity_poly.pdbx_strand_id
1 'polypeptide(L)'
;MNAIFALLNNTMLNQVLHELRQGHLQRCRALGLAEEDLEILQSLPPTTLSRLAHAAVPWVEIKVDTAVMRRLIEQADRDEQNERLINRALKLGASSLIMNKCFGLDHSETAMRRRLLKIEVSRGRHRV
;
A
#
# COMPACT_ATOMS: atom_id res chain seq x y z
N MET A 1 -9.84 7.14 -29.02
CA MET A 1 -9.67 7.90 -27.77
C MET A 1 -10.78 7.65 -26.73
N ASN A 2 -11.97 7.13 -27.08
CA ASN A 2 -13.09 6.94 -26.14
C ASN A 2 -13.04 5.69 -25.23
N ALA A 3 -12.30 4.63 -25.61
CA ALA A 3 -12.35 3.36 -24.89
C ALA A 3 -11.76 3.44 -23.47
N ILE A 4 -10.72 4.27 -23.27
CA ILE A 4 -10.09 4.45 -21.97
C ILE A 4 -11.07 5.13 -21.00
N PHE A 5 -11.79 6.17 -21.44
CA PHE A 5 -12.78 6.85 -20.61
C PHE A 5 -13.93 5.95 -20.17
N ALA A 6 -14.46 5.13 -21.09
CA ALA A 6 -15.50 4.17 -20.75
C ALA A 6 -15.01 3.11 -19.74
N LEU A 7 -13.75 2.67 -19.85
CA LEU A 7 -13.15 1.79 -18.85
C LEU A 7 -13.05 2.48 -17.49
N LEU A 8 -12.55 3.71 -17.44
CA LEU A 8 -12.38 4.46 -16.19
C LEU A 8 -13.72 4.74 -15.51
N ASN A 9 -14.72 5.20 -16.26
CA ASN A 9 -16.08 5.41 -15.78
C ASN A 9 -16.64 4.11 -15.17
N ASN A 10 -16.56 2.99 -15.89
CA ASN A 10 -17.05 1.70 -15.42
C ASN A 10 -16.29 1.20 -14.18
N THR A 11 -14.95 1.28 -14.17
CA THR A 11 -14.14 0.85 -13.03
C THR A 11 -14.45 1.69 -11.79
N MET A 12 -14.52 3.01 -11.92
CA MET A 12 -14.85 3.88 -10.79
C MET A 12 -16.27 3.63 -10.27
N LEU A 13 -17.26 3.50 -11.15
CA LEU A 13 -18.64 3.25 -10.72
C LEU A 13 -18.75 1.91 -9.97
N ASN A 14 -18.10 0.86 -10.48
CA ASN A 14 -18.10 -0.45 -9.81
C ASN A 14 -17.39 -0.39 -8.45
N GLN A 15 -16.29 0.36 -8.34
CA GLN A 15 -15.58 0.55 -7.08
C GLN A 15 -16.46 1.27 -6.06
N VAL A 16 -17.12 2.37 -6.45
CA VAL A 16 -18.03 3.12 -5.58
C VAL A 16 -19.19 2.26 -5.13
N LEU A 17 -19.86 1.55 -6.05
CA LEU A 17 -20.96 0.64 -5.71
C LEU A 17 -20.50 -0.51 -4.82
N HIS A 18 -19.26 -0.99 -4.97
CA HIS A 18 -18.69 -2.00 -4.09
C HIS A 18 -18.50 -1.46 -2.67
N GLU A 19 -17.84 -0.32 -2.51
CA GLU A 19 -17.61 0.28 -1.18
C GLU A 19 -18.91 0.68 -0.49
N LEU A 20 -19.91 1.15 -1.25
CA LEU A 20 -21.25 1.42 -0.75
C LEU A 20 -21.94 0.17 -0.21
N ARG A 21 -21.86 -0.96 -0.92
CA ARG A 21 -22.39 -2.24 -0.42
C ARG A 21 -21.69 -2.74 0.84
N GLN A 22 -20.41 -2.39 1.03
CA GLN A 22 -19.65 -2.72 2.24
C GLN A 22 -19.87 -1.73 3.40
N GLY A 23 -20.64 -0.66 3.19
CA GLY A 23 -20.87 0.39 4.19
C GLY A 23 -19.66 1.32 4.42
N HIS A 24 -18.67 1.32 3.53
CA HIS A 24 -17.45 2.13 3.67
C HIS A 24 -17.63 3.56 3.12
N LEU A 25 -18.55 4.32 3.69
CA LEU A 25 -18.86 5.70 3.26
C LEU A 25 -17.62 6.62 3.29
N GLN A 26 -16.71 6.42 4.24
CA GLN A 26 -15.47 7.20 4.33
C GLN A 26 -14.57 7.04 3.09
N ARG A 27 -14.52 5.83 2.51
CA ARG A 27 -13.75 5.58 1.29
C ARG A 27 -14.41 6.24 0.08
N CYS A 28 -15.73 6.24 0.03
CA CYS A 28 -16.48 6.93 -1.03
C CYS A 28 -16.26 8.45 -0.96
N ARG A 29 -16.24 9.03 0.24
CA ARG A 29 -15.90 10.44 0.46
C ARG A 29 -14.46 10.78 0.07
N ALA A 30 -13.51 9.87 0.30
CA ALA A 30 -12.12 10.04 -0.13
C ALA A 30 -11.97 10.07 -1.66
N LEU A 31 -12.93 9.51 -2.41
CA LEU A 31 -13.01 9.63 -3.87
C LEU A 31 -13.58 10.98 -4.34
N GLY A 32 -14.00 11.84 -3.42
CA GLY A 32 -14.57 13.17 -3.71
C GLY A 32 -16.07 13.17 -3.96
N LEU A 33 -16.78 12.08 -3.63
CA LEU A 33 -18.24 12.01 -3.74
C LEU A 33 -18.90 12.58 -2.49
N ALA A 34 -19.87 13.47 -2.67
CA ALA A 34 -20.69 13.97 -1.58
C ALA A 34 -21.70 12.88 -1.16
N GLU A 35 -22.24 13.00 0.06
CA GLU A 35 -23.20 12.02 0.58
C GLU A 35 -24.49 11.99 -0.25
N GLU A 36 -24.95 13.15 -0.70
CA GLU A 36 -26.05 13.32 -1.65
C GLU A 36 -25.83 12.55 -2.97
N ASP A 37 -24.62 12.58 -3.54
CA ASP A 37 -24.30 11.82 -4.75
C ASP A 37 -24.37 10.30 -4.51
N LEU A 38 -23.96 9.85 -3.33
CA LEU A 38 -23.97 8.44 -2.95
C LEU A 38 -25.39 7.91 -2.74
N GLU A 39 -26.28 8.72 -2.15
CA GLU A 39 -27.70 8.40 -2.03
C GLU A 39 -28.38 8.30 -3.40
N ILE A 40 -28.08 9.25 -4.30
CA ILE A 40 -28.55 9.20 -5.68
C ILE A 40 -28.07 7.91 -6.35
N LEU A 41 -26.77 7.59 -6.28
CA LEU A 41 -26.21 6.38 -6.89
C LEU A 41 -26.84 5.08 -6.38
N GLN A 42 -27.22 5.01 -5.10
CA GLN A 42 -27.89 3.84 -4.51
C GLN A 42 -29.34 3.69 -4.96
N SER A 43 -30.04 4.80 -5.19
CA SER A 43 -31.45 4.80 -5.63
C SER A 43 -31.63 4.56 -7.13
N LEU A 44 -30.57 4.67 -7.93
CA LEU A 44 -30.64 4.49 -9.37
C LEU A 44 -30.88 3.02 -9.78
N PRO A 45 -31.71 2.78 -10.81
CA PRO A 45 -31.92 1.44 -11.32
C PRO A 45 -30.65 0.93 -12.06
N PRO A 46 -30.42 -0.40 -12.09
CA PRO A 46 -29.23 -0.99 -12.72
C PRO A 46 -29.03 -0.59 -14.19
N THR A 47 -30.12 -0.35 -14.93
CA THR A 47 -30.09 0.11 -16.31
C THR A 47 -29.47 1.50 -16.45
N THR A 48 -29.72 2.40 -15.50
CA THR A 48 -29.16 3.75 -15.50
C THR A 48 -27.70 3.74 -15.05
N LEU A 49 -27.35 2.90 -14.06
CA LEU A 49 -25.97 2.67 -13.67
C LEU A 49 -25.13 2.13 -14.84
N SER A 50 -25.67 1.17 -15.61
CA SER A 50 -25.00 0.67 -16.81
C SER A 50 -24.78 1.77 -17.86
N ARG A 51 -25.77 2.65 -18.07
CA ARG A 51 -25.62 3.81 -18.97
C ARG A 51 -24.54 4.78 -18.48
N LEU A 52 -24.45 5.02 -17.18
CA LEU A 52 -23.43 5.87 -16.58
C LEU A 52 -22.02 5.27 -16.73
N ALA A 53 -21.90 3.94 -16.54
CA ALA A 53 -20.66 3.19 -16.72
C ALA A 53 -20.13 3.27 -18.16
N HIS A 54 -21.03 3.19 -19.15
CA HIS A 54 -20.71 3.19 -20.57
C HIS A 54 -20.91 4.56 -21.24
N ALA A 55 -21.01 5.63 -20.46
CA ALA A 55 -21.19 6.97 -20.99
C ALA A 55 -20.00 7.36 -21.89
N ALA A 56 -20.30 7.96 -23.05
CA ALA A 56 -19.28 8.45 -23.99
C ALA A 56 -18.54 9.69 -23.48
N VAL A 57 -19.13 10.39 -22.50
CA VAL A 57 -18.53 11.56 -21.85
C VAL A 57 -17.75 11.10 -20.61
N PRO A 58 -16.47 11.47 -20.47
CA PRO A 58 -15.72 11.19 -19.25
C PRO A 58 -16.28 12.03 -18.10
N TRP A 59 -16.65 11.35 -17.02
CA TRP A 59 -17.00 12.00 -15.75
C TRP A 59 -15.98 11.67 -14.64
N VAL A 60 -15.04 10.77 -14.92
CA VAL A 60 -13.86 10.49 -14.09
C VAL A 60 -12.64 11.18 -14.68
N GLU A 61 -11.96 11.99 -13.87
CA GLU A 61 -10.63 12.53 -14.18
C GLU A 61 -9.58 11.87 -13.28
N ILE A 62 -8.54 11.29 -13.87
CA ILE A 62 -7.41 10.72 -13.13
C ILE A 62 -6.25 11.71 -13.17
N LYS A 63 -5.82 12.17 -12.00
CA LYS A 63 -4.60 12.98 -11.83
C LYS A 63 -3.53 12.12 -11.18
N VAL A 64 -2.48 11.82 -11.95
CA VAL A 64 -1.30 11.11 -11.44
C VAL A 64 -0.22 12.12 -11.11
N ASP A 65 0.06 12.29 -9.81
CA ASP A 65 1.25 13.04 -9.38
C ASP A 65 2.50 12.16 -9.57
N THR A 66 3.15 12.36 -10.72
CA THR A 66 4.35 11.61 -11.08
C THR A 66 5.54 11.91 -10.16
N ALA A 67 5.58 13.08 -9.51
CA ALA A 67 6.65 13.43 -8.58
C ALA A 67 6.51 12.65 -7.27
N VAL A 68 5.29 12.59 -6.72
CA VAL A 68 4.99 11.76 -5.54
C VAL A 68 5.20 10.28 -5.87
N MET A 69 4.70 9.81 -7.01
CA MET A 69 4.89 8.42 -7.45
C MET A 69 6.37 8.04 -7.50
N ARG A 70 7.22 8.86 -8.14
CA ARG A 70 8.67 8.59 -8.21
C ARG A 70 9.32 8.59 -6.83
N ARG A 71 8.97 9.54 -5.95
CA ARG A 71 9.47 9.58 -4.57
C ARG A 71 9.10 8.31 -3.79
N LEU A 72 7.88 7.80 -3.96
CA LEU A 72 7.46 6.54 -3.34
C LEU A 72 8.26 5.35 -3.86
N ILE A 73 8.54 5.30 -5.17
CA ILE A 73 9.40 4.25 -5.76
C ILE A 73 10.82 4.32 -5.19
N GLU A 74 11.42 5.51 -5.15
CA GLU A 74 12.75 5.73 -4.57
C GLU A 74 12.80 5.43 -3.07
N GLN A 75 11.73 5.71 -2.34
CA GLN A 75 11.62 5.35 -0.93
C GLN A 75 11.55 3.83 -0.76
N ALA A 76 10.70 3.15 -1.52
CA ALA A 76 10.57 1.69 -1.46
C ALA A 76 11.89 0.98 -1.80
N ASP A 77 12.64 1.44 -2.81
CA ASP A 77 13.96 0.88 -3.14
C ASP A 77 14.97 1.12 -2.01
N ARG A 78 14.99 2.33 -1.42
CA ARG A 78 15.86 2.61 -0.26
C ARG A 78 15.52 1.74 0.94
N ASP A 79 14.24 1.55 1.22
CA ASP A 79 13.77 0.70 2.32
C ASP A 79 14.19 -0.76 2.08
N GLU A 80 14.02 -1.27 0.86
CA GLU A 80 14.47 -2.62 0.49
C GLU A 80 15.99 -2.78 0.60
N GLN A 81 16.76 -1.78 0.14
CA GLN A 81 18.22 -1.78 0.27
C GLN A 81 18.64 -1.77 1.74
N ASN A 82 17.99 -0.95 2.57
CA ASN A 82 18.26 -0.90 4.01
C ASN A 82 17.97 -2.26 4.68
N GLU A 83 16.85 -2.87 4.36
CA GLU A 83 16.48 -4.22 4.81
C GLU A 83 17.52 -5.28 4.41
N ARG A 84 18.04 -5.21 3.17
CA ARG A 84 19.13 -6.08 2.70
C ARG A 84 20.43 -5.83 3.46
N LEU A 85 20.78 -4.57 3.74
CA LEU A 85 21.98 -4.20 4.51
C LEU A 85 21.90 -4.70 5.95
N ILE A 86 20.75 -4.54 6.61
CA ILE A 86 20.48 -5.07 7.95
C ILE A 86 20.72 -6.59 7.95
N ASN A 87 20.09 -7.30 7.02
CA ASN A 87 20.20 -8.76 6.94
C ASN A 87 21.64 -9.21 6.65
N ARG A 88 22.37 -8.48 5.80
CA ARG A 88 23.78 -8.74 5.51
C ARG A 88 24.66 -8.49 6.74
N ALA A 89 24.47 -7.39 7.46
CA ALA A 89 25.21 -7.08 8.67
C ALA A 89 25.03 -8.18 9.73
N LEU A 90 23.79 -8.63 9.94
CA LEU A 90 23.50 -9.74 10.86
C LEU A 90 24.21 -11.04 10.44
N LYS A 91 24.16 -11.40 9.15
CA LYS A 91 24.86 -12.59 8.62
C LYS A 91 26.38 -12.53 8.77
N LEU A 92 26.95 -11.32 8.71
CA LEU A 92 28.38 -11.07 8.95
C LEU A 92 28.74 -11.03 10.45
N GLY A 93 27.78 -11.23 11.35
CA GLY A 93 28.02 -11.27 12.79
C GLY A 93 28.03 -9.90 13.47
N ALA A 94 27.42 -8.86 12.87
CA ALA A 94 27.31 -7.55 13.50
C ALA A 94 26.69 -7.66 14.91
N SER A 95 27.33 -7.03 15.89
CA SER A 95 26.89 -7.04 17.29
C SER A 95 25.60 -6.24 17.46
N SER A 96 24.83 -6.49 18.53
CA SER A 96 23.62 -5.72 18.80
C SER A 96 23.90 -4.22 19.01
N LEU A 97 25.11 -3.85 19.47
CA LEU A 97 25.54 -2.44 19.55
C LEU A 97 25.68 -1.81 18.16
N ILE A 98 26.24 -2.53 17.19
CA ILE A 98 26.36 -2.07 15.80
C ILE A 98 24.96 -1.96 15.18
N MET A 99 24.10 -2.94 15.41
CA MET A 99 22.73 -2.92 14.88
C MET A 99 21.93 -1.73 15.40
N ASN A 100 22.06 -1.41 16.69
CA ASN A 100 21.41 -0.23 17.27
C ASN A 100 21.96 1.08 16.71
N LYS A 101 23.29 1.24 16.65
CA LYS A 101 23.91 2.48 16.19
C LYS A 101 23.72 2.76 14.69
N CYS A 102 23.77 1.71 13.86
CA CYS A 102 23.73 1.88 12.39
C CYS A 102 22.32 1.75 11.81
N PHE A 103 21.42 1.03 12.47
CA PHE A 103 20.10 0.69 11.93
C PHE A 103 18.95 0.94 12.91
N GLY A 104 19.20 1.45 14.11
CA GLY A 104 18.17 1.76 15.11
C GLY A 104 17.54 0.53 15.78
N LEU A 105 17.98 -0.68 15.44
CA LEU A 105 17.42 -1.93 15.97
C LEU A 105 17.81 -2.12 17.42
N ASP A 106 16.84 -2.38 18.29
CA ASP A 106 17.10 -2.70 19.68
C ASP A 106 17.62 -4.14 19.86
N HIS A 107 17.94 -4.52 21.10
CA HIS A 107 18.44 -5.86 21.39
C HIS A 107 17.43 -6.98 21.09
N SER A 108 16.15 -6.76 21.38
CA SER A 108 15.05 -7.71 21.14
C SER A 108 14.78 -7.91 19.65
N GLU A 109 14.67 -6.83 18.89
CA GLU A 109 14.48 -6.82 17.44
C GLU A 109 15.65 -7.51 16.75
N THR A 110 16.88 -7.16 17.15
CA THR A 110 18.09 -7.79 16.65
C THR A 110 18.08 -9.31 16.91
N ALA A 111 17.73 -9.75 18.12
CA ALA A 111 17.68 -11.16 18.48
C ALA A 111 16.58 -11.90 17.72
N MET A 112 15.39 -11.33 17.61
CA MET A 112 14.28 -11.86 16.83
C MET A 112 14.67 -12.04 15.37
N ARG A 113 15.30 -11.02 14.78
CA ARG A 113 15.69 -11.03 13.38
C ARG A 113 16.81 -12.03 13.09
N ARG A 114 17.77 -12.22 14.00
CA ARG A 114 18.75 -13.31 13.91
C ARG A 114 18.10 -14.70 13.91
N ARG A 115 17.06 -14.90 14.73
CA ARG A 115 16.28 -16.17 14.76
C ARG A 115 15.56 -16.39 13.43
N LEU A 116 14.92 -15.37 12.88
CA LEU A 116 14.25 -15.43 11.57
C LEU A 116 15.23 -15.77 10.44
N LEU A 117 16.44 -15.20 10.48
CA LEU A 117 17.51 -15.47 9.52
C LEU A 117 18.23 -16.80 9.75
N LYS A 118 17.83 -17.60 10.75
CA LYS A 118 18.47 -18.86 11.16
C LYS A 118 19.99 -18.73 11.35
N ILE A 119 20.44 -17.60 11.88
CA ILE A 119 21.85 -17.39 12.18
C ILE A 119 22.20 -18.22 13.41
N GLU A 120 23.13 -19.17 13.26
CA GLU A 120 23.61 -20.00 14.36
C GLU A 120 24.37 -19.12 15.36
N VAL A 121 23.73 -18.87 16.51
CA VAL A 121 24.38 -18.14 17.60
C VAL A 121 25.23 -19.16 18.34
N SER A 122 26.56 -19.11 18.15
CA SER A 122 27.48 -19.94 18.93
C SER A 122 27.21 -19.66 20.42
N ARG A 123 26.68 -20.67 21.14
CA ARG A 123 26.46 -20.55 22.58
C ARG A 123 27.83 -20.28 23.20
N GLY A 124 27.96 -19.11 23.82
CA GLY A 124 29.18 -18.75 24.57
C GLY A 124 29.60 -19.89 25.50
N ARG A 125 30.92 -19.99 25.73
CA ARG A 125 31.59 -21.08 26.45
C ARG A 125 30.76 -21.52 27.66
N HIS A 126 30.35 -22.79 27.68
CA HIS A 126 29.84 -23.43 28.88
C HIS A 126 30.90 -23.24 29.98
N ARG A 127 30.51 -22.66 31.12
CA ARG A 127 31.36 -22.71 32.32
C ARG A 127 31.43 -24.19 32.70
N VAL A 128 32.62 -24.76 32.49
CA VAL A 128 33.03 -26.02 33.11
C VAL A 128 33.34 -25.73 34.57
#